data_AF-A0A151J1X9-F1
#
_entry.id   AF-A0A151J1X9-F1
#
_cell.length_a   1.000
_cell.length_b   1.000
_cell.length_c   1.000
_cell.angle_alpha   90.00
_cell.angle_beta   90.00
_cell.angle_gamma   90.00
#
_symmetry.space_group_name_H-M   'P 1'
#
loop_
_entity.id
_entity.type
_entity.pdbx_description
1 polymer ?
#
loop_
_entity_poly.entity_id
_entity_poly.type
_entity_poly.pdbx_seq_one_letter_code
_entity_poly.pdbx_strand_id
1 'polypeptide(L)'
;MSEVSKLVNSRGRIKAKLTAFNTYLEKAATDSAKLAELPSRLERAVRLWDEFDGIQDQIEELDATDAQIRERENFENSYHAIITSTRALQSRQDRVNQSSPMGSISERSGGDRQIHIVNQPTIVKLPDIELPKFDGSYNKWISFRELFESLIDADPSLPAVKKLHYLRLALIGDAATIINLLEITGNNYVIAWNLLKQRYENKRLIVEHHL
;
A
#
# COMPACT_ATOMS: atom_id res chain seq x y z
N MET A 1 33.19 11.54 22.69
CA MET A 1 31.91 11.25 22.03
C MET A 1 31.62 9.78 22.26
N SER A 2 30.51 9.44 22.93
CA SER A 2 30.13 8.04 23.20
C SER A 2 29.85 7.27 21.90
N GLU A 3 29.91 5.95 21.96
CA GLU A 3 29.56 5.09 20.83
C GLU A 3 28.13 5.31 20.34
N VAL A 4 27.16 5.35 21.27
CA VAL A 4 25.77 5.73 21.00
C VAL A 4 25.67 7.09 20.31
N SER A 5 26.44 8.10 20.73
CA SER A 5 26.42 9.42 20.08
C SER A 5 26.90 9.38 18.63
N LYS A 6 27.90 8.54 18.30
CA LYS A 6 28.35 8.35 16.91
C LYS A 6 27.29 7.65 16.05
N LEU A 7 26.59 6.66 16.62
CA LEU A 7 25.51 5.95 15.95
C LEU A 7 24.30 6.85 15.71
N VAL A 8 23.87 7.63 16.71
CA VAL A 8 22.79 8.62 16.59
C VAL A 8 23.11 9.66 15.51
N ASN A 9 24.35 10.15 15.45
CA ASN A 9 24.79 11.05 14.37
C ASN A 9 24.74 10.36 12.99
N SER A 10 25.05 9.07 12.92
CA SER A 10 24.97 8.28 11.68
C SER A 10 23.52 8.07 11.23
N ARG A 11 22.64 7.65 12.15
CA ARG A 11 21.18 7.57 11.94
C ARG A 11 20.62 8.90 11.44
N GLY A 12 21.01 10.01 12.07
CA GLY A 12 20.59 11.36 11.67
C GLY A 12 20.92 11.69 10.20
N ARG A 13 22.08 11.25 9.70
CA ARG A 13 22.44 11.40 8.28
C ARG A 13 21.54 10.57 7.36
N ILE A 14 21.13 9.38 7.78
CA ILE A 14 20.20 8.54 7.00
C ILE A 14 18.82 9.19 6.91
N LYS A 15 18.30 9.66 8.05
CA LYS A 15 17.05 10.42 8.11
C LYS A 15 17.10 11.65 7.20
N ALA A 16 18.21 12.40 7.21
CA ALA A 16 18.39 13.57 6.34
C ALA A 16 18.38 13.20 4.84
N LYS A 17 19.01 12.08 4.45
CA LYS A 17 18.95 11.57 3.06
C LYS A 17 17.51 11.24 2.66
N LEU A 18 16.74 10.60 3.54
CA LEU A 18 15.34 10.26 3.30
C LEU A 18 14.46 11.51 3.19
N THR A 19 14.63 12.50 4.07
CA THR A 19 13.95 13.80 3.99
C THR A 19 14.27 14.52 2.68
N ALA A 20 15.54 14.55 2.27
CA ALA A 20 15.95 15.17 1.02
C ALA A 20 15.30 14.49 -0.20
N PHE A 21 15.11 13.16 -0.15
CA PHE A 21 14.37 12.44 -1.17
C PHE A 21 12.88 12.82 -1.16
N ASN A 22 12.23 12.93 0.01
CA ASN A 22 10.84 13.39 0.08
C ASN A 22 10.65 14.78 -0.53
N THR A 23 11.52 15.74 -0.20
CA THR A 23 11.49 17.09 -0.80
C THR A 23 11.70 17.05 -2.32
N TYR A 24 12.46 16.07 -2.82
CA TYR A 24 12.57 15.85 -4.26
C TYR A 24 11.25 15.34 -4.87
N LEU A 25 10.58 14.38 -4.22
CA LEU A 25 9.29 13.84 -4.68
C LEU A 25 8.22 14.92 -4.82
N GLU A 26 8.12 15.83 -3.85
CA GLU A 26 7.18 16.96 -3.87
C GLU A 26 7.38 17.83 -5.13
N LYS A 27 8.64 18.03 -5.54
CA LYS A 27 9.00 18.77 -6.75
C LYS A 27 8.75 17.95 -8.02
N ALA A 28 9.01 16.64 -7.96
CA ALA A 28 8.81 15.75 -9.10
C ALA A 28 7.31 15.55 -9.43
N ALA A 29 6.42 15.67 -8.45
CA ALA A 29 4.97 15.56 -8.65
C ALA A 29 4.40 16.59 -9.65
N THR A 30 5.10 17.70 -9.90
CA THR A 30 4.68 18.78 -10.80
C THR A 30 5.64 19.02 -11.97
N ASP A 31 6.72 18.24 -12.08
CA ASP A 31 7.82 18.46 -13.03
C ASP A 31 8.20 17.14 -13.72
N SER A 32 7.83 17.02 -15.00
CA SER A 32 8.04 15.80 -15.80
C SER A 32 9.52 15.46 -16.04
N ALA A 33 10.41 16.45 -16.06
CA ALA A 33 11.85 16.20 -16.21
C ALA A 33 12.42 15.52 -14.95
N LYS A 34 11.94 15.94 -13.77
CA LYS A 34 12.31 15.30 -12.49
C LYS A 34 11.70 13.92 -12.31
N LEU A 35 10.50 13.67 -12.86
CA LEU A 35 9.91 12.33 -12.86
C LEU A 35 10.83 11.30 -13.51
N ALA A 36 11.56 11.66 -14.57
CA ALA A 36 12.48 10.75 -15.25
C ALA A 36 13.66 10.30 -14.38
N GLU A 37 14.08 11.08 -13.36
CA GLU A 37 15.12 10.69 -12.42
C GLU A 37 14.61 9.82 -11.25
N LEU A 38 13.28 9.68 -11.09
CA LEU A 38 12.71 8.94 -9.96
C LEU A 38 13.19 7.49 -9.83
N PRO A 39 13.33 6.69 -10.91
CA PRO A 39 13.77 5.31 -10.78
C PRO A 39 15.15 5.17 -10.12
N SER A 40 16.13 5.97 -10.57
CA SER A 40 17.50 5.91 -10.03
C SER A 40 17.58 6.47 -8.61
N ARG A 41 16.77 7.47 -8.27
CA ARG A 41 16.69 8.01 -6.91
C ARG A 41 15.98 7.06 -5.95
N LEU A 42 14.92 6.37 -6.40
CA LEU A 42 14.20 5.37 -5.63
C LEU A 42 15.14 4.21 -5.24
N GLU A 43 15.96 3.73 -6.18
CA GLU A 43 16.94 2.68 -5.91
C GLU A 43 17.89 3.05 -4.76
N ARG A 44 18.31 4.32 -4.71
CA ARG A 44 19.15 4.84 -3.62
C ARG A 44 18.37 4.98 -2.32
N ALA A 45 17.11 5.40 -2.38
CA ALA A 45 16.25 5.55 -1.20
C ALA A 45 15.94 4.20 -0.54
N VAL A 46 15.71 3.14 -1.33
CA VAL A 46 15.40 1.79 -0.81
C VAL A 46 16.55 1.24 0.05
N ARG A 47 17.80 1.50 -0.33
CA ARG A 47 18.98 1.06 0.44
C ARG A 47 19.11 1.73 1.82
N LEU A 48 18.40 2.83 2.05
CA LEU A 48 18.43 3.52 3.35
C LEU A 48 17.73 2.72 4.45
N TRP A 49 16.86 1.77 4.10
CA TRP A 49 16.23 0.88 5.06
C TRP A 49 17.27 0.06 5.81
N ASP A 50 18.04 -0.76 5.08
CA ASP A 50 19.05 -1.64 5.68
C ASP A 50 20.15 -0.85 6.42
N GLU A 51 20.53 0.32 5.88
CA GLU A 51 21.52 1.20 6.54
C GLU A 51 20.97 1.79 7.86
N PHE A 52 19.68 2.14 7.91
CA PHE A 52 19.04 2.61 9.15
C PHE A 52 18.85 1.47 10.14
N ASP A 53 18.31 0.33 9.69
CA ASP A 53 17.94 -0.82 10.52
C ASP A 53 19.15 -1.32 11.31
N GLY A 54 20.27 -1.57 10.62
CA GLY A 54 21.50 -2.01 11.29
C GLY A 54 22.10 -0.98 12.25
N ILE A 55 21.94 0.33 12.00
CA ILE A 55 22.37 1.37 12.95
C ILE A 55 21.43 1.42 14.15
N GLN A 56 20.13 1.30 13.92
CA GLN A 56 19.11 1.40 14.95
C GLN A 56 19.14 0.18 15.88
N ASP A 57 19.40 -1.02 15.36
CA ASP A 57 19.66 -2.23 16.15
C ASP A 57 20.82 -2.03 17.12
N GLN A 58 21.94 -1.49 16.64
CA GLN A 58 23.12 -1.21 17.48
C GLN A 58 22.83 -0.15 18.55
N ILE A 59 21.98 0.84 18.24
CA ILE A 59 21.57 1.84 19.22
C ILE A 59 20.68 1.19 20.29
N GLU A 60 19.70 0.38 19.90
CA GLU A 60 18.76 -0.27 20.82
C GLU A 60 19.45 -1.32 21.70
N GLU A 61 20.52 -1.95 21.22
CA GLU A 61 21.38 -2.83 22.03
C GLU A 61 22.15 -2.05 23.12
N LEU A 62 22.61 -0.83 22.80
CA LEU A 62 23.39 0.01 23.72
C LEU A 62 22.52 0.95 24.59
N ASP A 63 21.32 1.29 24.12
CA ASP A 63 20.37 2.26 24.69
C ASP A 63 18.93 1.82 24.35
N ALA A 64 18.40 0.87 25.14
CA ALA A 64 17.07 0.30 24.96
C ALA A 64 15.93 1.19 25.52
N THR A 65 16.04 2.52 25.39
CA THR A 65 14.99 3.43 25.85
C THR A 65 13.79 3.47 24.90
N ASP A 66 12.59 3.71 25.42
CA ASP A 66 11.36 3.92 24.63
C ASP A 66 11.53 4.99 23.54
N ALA A 67 12.43 5.97 23.76
CA ALA A 67 12.75 6.98 22.78
C ALA A 67 13.39 6.40 21.52
N GLN A 68 14.24 5.38 21.63
CA GLN A 68 14.84 4.71 20.47
C GLN A 68 13.82 3.85 19.75
N ILE A 69 12.98 3.11 20.48
CA ILE A 69 11.88 2.32 19.88
C ILE A 69 10.94 3.22 19.07
N ARG A 70 10.53 4.37 19.63
CA ARG A 70 9.69 5.35 18.90
C ARG A 70 10.40 5.95 17.69
N GLU A 71 11.71 6.12 17.75
CA GLU A 71 12.47 6.64 16.62
C GLU A 71 12.45 5.65 15.44
N ARG A 72 12.55 4.35 15.71
CA ARG A 72 12.36 3.30 14.70
C ARG A 72 10.99 3.42 14.04
N GLU A 73 9.93 3.38 14.83
CA GLU A 73 8.55 3.50 14.33
C GLU A 73 8.37 4.76 13.45
N ASN A 74 8.91 5.91 13.88
CA ASN A 74 8.84 7.16 13.13
C ASN A 74 9.55 7.08 11.78
N PHE A 75 10.74 6.45 11.73
CA PHE A 75 11.49 6.27 10.50
C PHE A 75 10.78 5.31 9.55
N GLU A 76 10.33 4.15 10.03
CA GLU A 76 9.65 3.13 9.22
C GLU A 76 8.40 3.70 8.56
N ASN A 77 7.55 4.39 9.33
CA ASN A 77 6.35 5.04 8.83
C ASN A 77 6.68 6.08 7.75
N SER A 78 7.70 6.92 7.98
CA SER A 78 8.14 7.92 7.02
C SER A 78 8.68 7.28 5.74
N TYR A 79 9.50 6.23 5.87
CA TYR A 79 10.08 5.49 4.76
C TYR A 79 8.99 4.86 3.88
N HIS A 80 8.06 4.11 4.48
CA HIS A 80 7.00 3.45 3.72
C HIS A 80 6.06 4.44 3.02
N ALA A 81 5.74 5.57 3.66
CA ALA A 81 4.95 6.63 3.04
C ALA A 81 5.63 7.22 1.79
N ILE A 82 6.94 7.49 1.88
CA ILE A 82 7.75 8.04 0.79
C ILE A 82 7.88 7.05 -0.37
N ILE A 83 8.23 5.79 -0.08
CA ILE A 83 8.40 4.74 -1.11
C ILE A 83 7.07 4.47 -1.83
N THR A 84 5.96 4.38 -1.09
CA THR A 84 4.63 4.17 -1.67
C THR A 84 4.25 5.34 -2.57
N SER A 85 4.44 6.58 -2.10
CA SER A 85 4.17 7.79 -2.89
C SER A 85 5.00 7.84 -4.17
N THR A 86 6.28 7.44 -4.10
CA THR A 86 7.16 7.36 -5.27
C THR A 86 6.63 6.38 -6.32
N ARG A 87 6.29 5.16 -5.91
CA ARG A 87 5.79 4.11 -6.81
C ARG A 87 4.44 4.48 -7.44
N ALA A 88 3.58 5.15 -6.68
CA ALA A 88 2.32 5.68 -7.18
C ALA A 88 2.54 6.74 -8.26
N LEU A 89 3.52 7.64 -8.08
CA LEU A 89 3.90 8.64 -9.09
C LEU A 89 4.43 7.99 -10.37
N GLN A 90 5.28 6.96 -10.27
CA GLN A 90 5.76 6.21 -11.43
C GLN A 90 4.62 5.53 -12.21
N SER A 91 3.72 4.85 -11.49
CA SER A 91 2.59 4.14 -12.09
C SER A 91 1.60 5.08 -12.81
N ARG A 92 1.44 6.32 -12.33
CA ARG A 92 0.65 7.35 -13.01
C ARG A 92 1.29 7.77 -14.34
N GLN A 93 2.61 7.90 -14.38
CA GLN A 93 3.33 8.31 -15.58
C GLN A 93 3.27 7.24 -16.68
N ASP A 94 3.40 5.96 -16.32
CA ASP A 94 3.32 4.86 -17.28
C ASP A 94 1.95 4.82 -17.98
N ARG A 95 0.88 5.16 -17.25
CA ARG A 95 -0.48 5.28 -17.82
C ARG A 95 -0.62 6.47 -18.76
N VAL A 96 -0.02 7.62 -18.43
CA VAL A 96 -0.07 8.84 -19.26
C VAL A 96 0.76 8.68 -20.54
N ASN A 97 1.93 8.04 -20.47
CA ASN A 97 2.78 7.78 -21.63
C ASN A 97 2.16 6.76 -22.61
N GLN A 98 1.27 5.87 -22.14
CA GLN A 98 0.51 4.96 -23.00
C GLN A 98 -0.75 5.60 -23.60
N SER A 99 -1.12 6.81 -23.18
CA SER A 99 -2.26 7.57 -23.69
C SER A 99 -1.81 8.88 -24.35
N SER A 100 -1.40 8.83 -25.62
CA SER A 100 -1.23 10.01 -26.49
C SER A 100 -1.47 9.63 -27.95
N PRO A 101 -1.96 10.55 -28.80
CA PRO A 101 -3.34 10.48 -29.30
C PRO A 101 -3.47 9.93 -30.72
N MET A 102 -4.66 9.43 -31.00
CA MET A 102 -5.20 9.08 -32.31
C MET A 102 -5.08 10.27 -33.29
N GLY A 103 -3.97 10.32 -34.03
CA GLY A 103 -3.77 11.19 -35.18
C GLY A 103 -4.36 10.54 -36.42
N SER A 104 -5.40 11.16 -36.98
CA SER A 104 -6.04 10.83 -38.24
C SER A 104 -5.10 11.06 -39.43
N ILE A 105 -5.17 10.20 -40.45
CA ILE A 105 -5.18 10.51 -41.91
C ILE A 105 -5.62 9.25 -42.70
N SER A 106 -6.34 9.52 -43.79
CA SER A 106 -7.19 8.71 -44.65
C SER A 106 -6.55 7.61 -45.53
N GLU A 107 -7.47 6.85 -46.13
CA GLU A 107 -7.48 6.34 -47.52
C GLU A 107 -6.80 4.99 -47.83
N ARG A 108 -7.60 3.93 -48.10
CA ARG A 108 -7.83 3.35 -49.45
C ARG A 108 -8.47 1.95 -49.44
N SER A 109 -9.28 1.74 -50.47
CA SER A 109 -9.97 0.53 -50.92
C SER A 109 -9.07 -0.69 -51.14
N GLY A 110 -9.73 -1.85 -51.22
CA GLY A 110 -9.27 -3.00 -52.00
C GLY A 110 -8.83 -4.18 -51.14
N GLY A 111 -9.66 -5.23 -51.13
CA GLY A 111 -9.42 -6.40 -50.30
C GLY A 111 -8.23 -7.26 -50.73
N ASP A 112 -7.79 -8.12 -49.84
CA ASP A 112 -7.78 -9.55 -50.10
C ASP A 112 -7.74 -10.33 -48.78
N ARG A 113 -8.22 -11.57 -48.84
CA ARG A 113 -8.33 -12.49 -47.71
C ARG A 113 -6.94 -12.94 -47.22
N GLN A 114 -6.67 -12.82 -45.92
CA GLN A 114 -5.74 -13.73 -45.25
C GLN A 114 -6.00 -13.86 -43.75
N ILE A 115 -6.46 -15.06 -43.37
CA ILE A 115 -6.29 -15.77 -42.09
C ILE A 115 -6.40 -14.91 -40.82
N HIS A 116 -7.63 -14.78 -40.29
CA HIS A 116 -7.81 -14.47 -38.87
C HIS A 116 -7.37 -15.67 -38.02
N ILE A 117 -6.10 -15.69 -37.61
CA ILE A 117 -5.74 -16.27 -36.33
C ILE A 117 -6.48 -15.41 -35.29
N VAL A 118 -7.43 -16.00 -34.58
CA VAL A 118 -8.02 -15.38 -33.40
C VAL A 118 -6.93 -15.36 -32.33
N ASN A 119 -6.03 -14.39 -32.40
CA ASN A 119 -5.33 -13.89 -31.23
C ASN A 119 -6.29 -12.91 -30.56
N GLN A 120 -7.18 -13.47 -29.74
CA GLN A 120 -7.66 -12.74 -28.57
C GLN A 120 -6.45 -12.06 -27.95
N PRO A 121 -6.52 -10.77 -27.56
CA PRO A 121 -5.56 -10.27 -26.60
C PRO A 121 -5.68 -11.21 -25.41
N THR A 122 -4.63 -11.99 -25.15
CA THR A 122 -4.45 -12.58 -23.84
C THR A 122 -4.47 -11.39 -22.91
N ILE A 123 -5.61 -11.19 -22.27
CA ILE A 123 -5.71 -10.48 -21.01
C ILE A 123 -4.68 -11.21 -20.17
N VAL A 124 -3.47 -10.64 -20.10
CA VAL A 124 -2.52 -11.01 -19.08
C VAL A 124 -3.20 -10.54 -17.82
N LYS A 125 -4.02 -11.43 -17.26
CA LYS A 125 -4.54 -11.28 -15.91
C LYS A 125 -3.28 -11.10 -15.08
N LEU A 126 -3.07 -9.88 -14.60
CA LEU A 126 -2.27 -9.70 -13.39
C LEU A 126 -2.75 -10.78 -12.42
N PRO A 127 -1.84 -11.48 -11.71
CA PRO A 127 -2.27 -12.40 -10.67
C PRO A 127 -3.28 -11.63 -9.85
N ASP A 128 -4.53 -12.11 -9.84
CA ASP A 128 -5.61 -11.50 -9.09
C ASP A 128 -5.02 -11.25 -7.71
N ILE A 129 -4.98 -9.99 -7.27
CA ILE A 129 -4.64 -9.68 -5.89
C ILE A 129 -5.76 -10.37 -5.11
N GLU A 130 -5.50 -11.60 -4.66
CA GLU A 130 -6.46 -12.36 -3.91
C GLU A 130 -6.75 -11.54 -2.68
N LEU A 131 -7.98 -11.01 -2.62
CA LEU A 131 -8.44 -10.29 -1.45
C LEU A 131 -8.17 -11.18 -0.24
N PRO A 132 -7.51 -10.65 0.81
CA PRO A 132 -7.15 -11.44 1.96
C PRO A 132 -8.41 -12.11 2.49
N LYS A 133 -8.37 -13.43 2.62
CA LYS A 133 -9.51 -14.19 3.11
C LYS A 133 -9.51 -14.15 4.64
N PHE A 134 -10.63 -13.74 5.22
CA PHE A 134 -10.82 -13.71 6.66
C PHE A 134 -11.93 -14.66 7.07
N ASP A 135 -11.55 -15.66 7.85
CA ASP A 135 -12.41 -16.75 8.34
C ASP A 135 -13.06 -16.47 9.69
N GLY A 136 -12.69 -15.37 10.36
CA GLY A 136 -13.11 -15.07 11.73
C GLY A 136 -12.04 -15.37 12.78
N SER A 137 -10.83 -15.76 12.37
CA SER A 137 -9.71 -15.99 13.30
C SER A 137 -9.25 -14.69 13.96
N TYR A 138 -9.47 -14.54 15.27
CA TYR A 138 -9.07 -13.35 16.04
C TYR A 138 -7.59 -12.97 15.86
N ASN A 139 -6.69 -13.95 15.78
CA ASN A 139 -5.25 -13.72 15.61
C ASN A 139 -4.89 -13.09 14.25
N LYS A 140 -5.77 -13.25 13.25
CA LYS A 140 -5.59 -12.69 11.89
C LYS A 140 -6.39 -11.40 11.69
N TRP A 141 -7.24 -11.02 12.66
CA TRP A 141 -8.14 -9.87 12.52
C TRP A 141 -7.38 -8.55 12.33
N ILE A 142 -6.32 -8.30 13.09
CA ILE A 142 -5.54 -7.05 13.03
C ILE A 142 -4.88 -6.91 11.65
N SER A 143 -4.17 -7.95 11.20
CA SER A 143 -3.52 -7.97 9.88
C SER A 143 -4.53 -7.87 8.73
N PHE A 144 -5.68 -8.54 8.85
CA PHE A 144 -6.77 -8.44 7.88
C PHE A 144 -7.33 -7.01 7.83
N ARG A 145 -7.60 -6.41 8.98
CA ARG A 145 -8.16 -5.05 9.09
C ARG A 145 -7.22 -4.03 8.46
N GLU A 146 -5.93 -4.04 8.82
CA GLU A 146 -4.94 -3.10 8.30
C GLU A 146 -4.76 -3.22 6.79
N LEU A 147 -4.72 -4.46 6.29
CA LEU A 147 -4.60 -4.72 4.86
C LEU A 147 -5.87 -4.33 4.10
N PHE A 148 -7.05 -4.63 4.62
CA PHE A 148 -8.32 -4.27 3.99
C PHE A 148 -8.58 -2.76 4.04
N GLU A 149 -8.21 -2.09 5.13
CA GLU A 149 -8.28 -0.63 5.24
C GLU A 149 -7.35 0.04 4.23
N SER A 150 -6.11 -0.43 4.12
CA SER A 150 -5.13 0.11 3.18
C SER A 150 -5.55 -0.08 1.71
N LEU A 151 -6.14 -1.23 1.37
CA LEU A 151 -6.48 -1.57 0.00
C LEU A 151 -7.85 -1.05 -0.46
N ILE A 152 -8.84 -1.05 0.43
CA ILE A 152 -10.26 -0.83 0.06
C ILE A 152 -10.85 0.37 0.79
N ASP A 153 -10.61 0.53 2.09
CA ASP A 153 -11.24 1.62 2.87
C ASP A 153 -10.61 2.99 2.59
N ALA A 154 -9.28 3.05 2.49
CA ALA A 154 -8.49 4.25 2.25
C ALA A 154 -8.54 4.73 0.79
N ASP A 155 -9.14 3.96 -0.14
CA ASP A 155 -9.31 4.38 -1.52
C ASP A 155 -10.58 5.26 -1.67
N PRO A 156 -10.42 6.58 -1.93
CA PRO A 156 -11.55 7.49 -2.13
C PRO A 156 -12.22 7.32 -3.50
N SER A 157 -11.61 6.60 -4.44
CA SER A 157 -12.14 6.34 -5.77
C SER A 157 -13.12 5.17 -5.83
N LEU A 158 -13.18 4.36 -4.76
CA LEU A 158 -14.10 3.24 -4.64
C LEU A 158 -15.44 3.68 -4.01
N PRO A 159 -16.57 3.53 -4.72
CA PRO A 159 -17.89 3.73 -4.14
C PRO A 159 -18.14 2.74 -2.99
N ALA A 160 -18.83 3.17 -1.93
CA ALA A 160 -19.12 2.35 -0.76
C ALA A 160 -19.79 0.99 -1.09
N VAL A 161 -20.64 0.96 -2.13
CA VAL A 161 -21.26 -0.28 -2.63
C VAL A 161 -20.20 -1.28 -3.11
N LYS A 162 -19.16 -0.82 -3.82
CA LYS A 162 -18.06 -1.68 -4.27
C LYS A 162 -17.20 -2.13 -3.09
N LYS A 163 -16.96 -1.27 -2.10
CA LYS A 163 -16.25 -1.64 -0.86
C LYS A 163 -16.98 -2.75 -0.11
N LEU A 164 -18.30 -2.69 0.01
CA LEU A 164 -19.12 -3.76 0.60
C LEU A 164 -19.07 -5.06 -0.22
N HIS A 165 -19.05 -4.96 -1.55
CA HIS A 165 -18.88 -6.13 -2.40
C HIS A 165 -17.52 -6.81 -2.18
N TYR A 166 -16.44 -6.03 -2.11
CA TYR A 166 -15.11 -6.54 -1.79
C TYR A 166 -15.02 -7.13 -0.39
N LEU A 167 -15.67 -6.50 0.59
CA LEU A 167 -15.75 -7.00 1.95
C LEU A 167 -16.41 -8.39 1.96
N ARG A 168 -17.52 -8.58 1.26
CA ARG A 168 -18.21 -9.86 1.17
C ARG A 168 -17.38 -10.96 0.49
N LEU A 169 -16.55 -10.61 -0.49
CA LEU A 169 -15.63 -11.56 -1.13
C LEU A 169 -14.43 -11.91 -0.25
N ALA A 170 -14.01 -11.00 0.63
CA ALA A 170 -12.89 -11.18 1.54
C ALA A 170 -13.28 -12.03 2.77
N LEU A 171 -14.53 -11.97 3.21
CA LEU A 171 -15.00 -12.78 4.35
C LEU A 171 -15.38 -14.20 3.92
N ILE A 172 -14.94 -15.17 4.71
CA ILE A 172 -15.29 -16.59 4.60
C ILE A 172 -15.68 -17.11 5.99
N GLY A 173 -16.23 -18.33 6.06
CA GLY A 173 -16.56 -18.99 7.33
C GLY A 173 -17.48 -18.15 8.23
N ASP A 174 -17.16 -18.09 9.52
CA ASP A 174 -17.96 -17.41 10.54
C ASP A 174 -18.04 -15.89 10.29
N ALA A 175 -16.97 -15.28 9.76
CA ALA A 175 -16.95 -13.86 9.50
C ALA A 175 -17.92 -13.45 8.37
N ALA A 176 -18.13 -14.33 7.39
CA ALA A 176 -19.10 -14.09 6.31
C ALA A 176 -20.54 -14.08 6.83
N THR A 177 -20.86 -14.87 7.86
CA THR A 177 -22.22 -14.95 8.42
C THR A 177 -22.70 -13.65 9.05
N ILE A 178 -21.78 -12.84 9.59
CA ILE A 178 -22.07 -11.58 10.29
C ILE A 178 -22.71 -10.55 9.38
N ILE A 179 -22.27 -10.50 8.11
CA ILE A 179 -22.74 -9.53 7.14
C ILE A 179 -23.70 -10.12 6.11
N ASN A 180 -23.99 -11.43 6.17
CA ASN A 180 -24.80 -12.14 5.18
C ASN A 180 -26.28 -11.71 5.19
N LEU A 181 -26.77 -11.18 6.32
CA LEU A 181 -28.11 -10.61 6.46
C LEU A 181 -28.22 -9.16 5.96
N LEU A 182 -27.11 -8.51 5.60
CA LEU A 182 -27.11 -7.13 5.13
C LEU A 182 -27.26 -7.08 3.60
N GLU A 183 -28.18 -6.27 3.12
CA GLU A 183 -28.32 -5.99 1.69
C GLU A 183 -27.10 -5.22 1.17
N ILE A 184 -26.66 -5.49 -0.07
CA ILE A 184 -25.50 -4.81 -0.68
C ILE A 184 -25.88 -3.39 -1.09
N THR A 185 -25.86 -2.47 -0.13
CA THR A 185 -26.10 -1.03 -0.36
C THR A 185 -24.95 -0.20 0.21
N GLY A 186 -24.74 1.01 -0.32
CA GLY A 186 -23.60 1.86 0.07
C GLY A 186 -23.64 2.26 1.54
N ASN A 187 -24.84 2.47 2.07
CA ASN A 187 -25.08 2.76 3.48
C ASN A 187 -24.70 1.58 4.40
N ASN A 188 -24.85 0.35 3.90
CA ASN A 188 -24.57 -0.86 4.67
C ASN A 188 -23.08 -1.21 4.75
N TYR A 189 -22.20 -0.57 3.96
CA TYR A 189 -20.76 -0.76 4.07
C TYR A 189 -20.25 -0.38 5.47
N VAL A 190 -20.59 0.83 5.93
CA VAL A 190 -20.16 1.35 7.23
C VAL A 190 -20.71 0.46 8.36
N ILE A 191 -21.94 0.00 8.23
CA ILE A 191 -22.60 -0.89 9.21
C ILE A 191 -21.90 -2.25 9.24
N ALA A 192 -21.66 -2.87 8.08
CA ALA A 192 -20.97 -4.15 7.96
C ALA A 192 -19.53 -4.09 8.52
N TRP A 193 -18.81 -3.01 8.22
CA TRP A 193 -17.44 -2.80 8.70
C TRP A 193 -17.39 -2.63 10.23
N ASN A 194 -18.30 -1.84 10.80
CA ASN A 194 -18.39 -1.64 12.24
C ASN A 194 -18.81 -2.91 13.00
N LEU A 195 -19.71 -3.73 12.44
CA LEU A 195 -20.10 -5.01 13.05
C LEU A 195 -18.92 -5.99 13.16
N LEU A 196 -18.05 -6.04 12.14
CA LEU A 196 -16.84 -6.86 12.18
C LEU A 196 -15.85 -6.35 13.23
N LYS A 197 -15.61 -5.03 13.27
CA LYS A 197 -14.80 -4.39 14.32
C LYS A 197 -15.32 -4.73 15.71
N GLN A 198 -16.61 -4.51 15.96
CA GLN A 198 -17.22 -4.82 17.24
C GLN A 198 -17.12 -6.30 17.63
N ARG A 199 -17.21 -7.23 16.68
CA ARG A 199 -17.16 -8.66 16.95
C ARG A 199 -15.74 -9.18 17.20
N TYR A 200 -14.75 -8.65 16.50
CA TYR A 200 -13.39 -9.19 16.47
C TYR A 200 -12.34 -8.33 17.19
N GLU A 201 -12.58 -7.04 17.43
CA GLU A 201 -11.73 -6.18 18.28
C GLU A 201 -11.98 -6.44 19.78
N ASN A 202 -13.23 -6.76 20.17
CA ASN A 202 -13.64 -6.83 21.57
C ASN A 202 -13.12 -8.03 22.39
N LYS A 203 -12.43 -9.03 21.80
CA LYS A 203 -11.91 -10.15 22.59
C LYS A 203 -10.57 -9.89 23.29
N ARG A 204 -9.85 -8.81 22.97
CA ARG A 204 -8.71 -8.40 23.80
C ARG A 204 -9.14 -7.98 25.22
N LEU A 205 -10.41 -7.61 25.43
CA LEU A 205 -10.96 -7.29 26.76
C LEU A 205 -11.52 -8.51 27.52
N ILE A 206 -11.78 -9.65 26.88
CA ILE A 206 -12.39 -10.82 27.55
C ILE A 206 -11.32 -11.82 28.04
N VAL A 207 -10.14 -11.84 27.41
CA VAL A 207 -9.04 -12.72 27.83
C VAL A 207 -8.25 -12.13 29.02
N GLU A 208 -8.31 -10.81 29.22
CA GLU A 208 -7.64 -10.13 30.35
C GLU A 208 -8.50 -10.08 31.63
N HIS A 209 -9.73 -10.62 31.61
CA HIS A 209 -10.61 -10.69 32.79
C HIS A 209 -10.82 -12.12 33.31
N HIS A 210 -9.92 -13.04 32.95
CA HIS A 210 -9.87 -14.42 33.47
C HIS A 210 -8.44 -14.90 33.75
N LEU A 211 -7.64 -14.03 34.39
CA LEU A 211 -6.48 -14.43 35.19
C LEU A 211 -6.63 -13.83 36.60
#